data_AF-A0A2C9D205-F1
#
_entry.id   AF-A0A2C9D205-F1
#
_cell.length_a   1.000
_cell.length_b   1.000
_cell.length_c   1.000
_cell.angle_alpha   90.00
_cell.angle_beta   90.00
_cell.angle_gamma   90.00
#
_symmetry.space_group_name_H-M   'P 1'
#
loop_
_entity.id
_entity.type
_entity.pdbx_description
1 polymer ?
#
loop_
_entity_poly.entity_id
_entity_poly.type
_entity_poly.pdbx_seq_one_letter_code
_entity_poly.pdbx_strand_id
1 'polypeptide(L)'
;MKYSIYLPATQRRVSVGAYVKGVKSAITNPDQVFRHGLETWWPVTGAHIREEFRRGMVDRINRHLPEHGKGRKRTPEWQLQAWRIADKVNNRIVAYERDCPRELRARLANRLES
;
A
#
# COMPACT_ATOMS: atom_id res chain seq x y z
N MET A 1 -24.16 -4.21 0.91
CA MET A 1 -23.34 -4.51 -0.27
C MET A 1 -22.09 -5.28 0.19
N LYS A 2 -21.94 -6.57 -0.12
CA LYS A 2 -20.74 -7.33 0.31
C LYS A 2 -19.57 -6.98 -0.61
N TYR A 3 -18.59 -6.23 -0.12
CA TYR A 3 -17.36 -5.96 -0.86
C TYR A 3 -16.67 -7.28 -1.23
N SER A 4 -16.30 -7.41 -2.50
CA SER A 4 -15.63 -8.59 -3.05
C SER A 4 -14.26 -8.21 -3.59
N ILE A 5 -13.25 -9.03 -3.33
CA ILE A 5 -11.88 -8.89 -3.83
C ILE A 5 -11.66 -9.94 -4.93
N TYR A 6 -11.11 -9.50 -6.07
CA TYR A 6 -10.64 -10.43 -7.10
C TYR A 6 -9.32 -11.05 -6.66
N LEU A 7 -9.25 -12.38 -6.67
CA LEU A 7 -8.07 -13.16 -6.29
C LEU A 7 -7.43 -13.74 -7.56
N PRO A 8 -6.25 -13.24 -7.99
CA PRO A 8 -5.59 -13.70 -9.21
C PRO A 8 -5.25 -15.19 -9.20
N ALA A 9 -4.81 -15.73 -8.06
CA ALA A 9 -4.43 -17.14 -7.90
C ALA A 9 -5.52 -18.13 -8.34
N THR A 10 -6.79 -17.77 -8.15
CA THR A 10 -7.94 -18.63 -8.49
C THR A 10 -8.86 -18.00 -9.54
N GLN A 11 -8.53 -16.80 -10.04
CA GLN A 11 -9.36 -16.00 -10.94
C GLN A 11 -10.81 -15.82 -10.48
N ARG A 12 -11.03 -15.75 -9.15
CA ARG A 12 -12.38 -15.68 -8.55
C ARG A 12 -12.53 -14.44 -7.70
N ARG A 13 -13.77 -13.97 -7.53
CA ARG A 13 -14.10 -12.95 -6.55
C ARG A 13 -14.47 -13.62 -5.24
N VAL A 14 -13.76 -13.26 -4.18
CA VAL A 14 -14.04 -13.72 -2.80
C VAL A 14 -14.55 -12.56 -1.97
N SER A 15 -15.34 -12.82 -0.93
CA SER A 15 -15.73 -11.76 -0.01
C SER A 15 -14.50 -11.20 0.73
N VAL A 16 -14.53 -9.91 1.09
CA VAL A 16 -13.46 -9.30 1.91
C VAL A 16 -13.26 -10.08 3.22
N GLY A 17 -14.32 -10.55 3.86
CA GLY A 17 -14.23 -11.35 5.09
C GLY A 17 -13.47 -12.66 4.89
N ALA A 18 -13.76 -13.39 3.80
CA ALA A 18 -13.05 -14.63 3.47
C ALA A 18 -11.57 -14.36 3.17
N TYR A 19 -11.28 -13.28 2.42
CA TYR A 19 -9.91 -12.86 2.12
C TYR A 19 -9.11 -12.54 3.39
N VAL A 20 -9.66 -11.71 4.28
CA VAL A 20 -9.01 -11.32 5.54
C VAL A 20 -8.80 -12.53 6.44
N LYS A 21 -9.78 -13.45 6.53
CA LYS A 21 -9.66 -14.68 7.30
C LYS A 21 -8.50 -15.55 6.79
N GLY A 22 -8.39 -15.73 5.47
CA GLY A 22 -7.29 -16.49 4.84
C GLY A 22 -5.92 -15.87 5.13
N VAL A 23 -5.79 -14.56 4.95
CA VAL A 23 -4.54 -13.83 5.24
C VAL A 23 -4.15 -13.94 6.71
N LYS A 24 -5.09 -13.79 7.65
CA LYS A 24 -4.82 -13.96 9.09
C LYS A 24 -4.34 -15.37 9.42
N SER A 25 -4.95 -16.38 8.80
CA SER A 25 -4.55 -17.78 8.94
C SER A 25 -3.10 -18.00 8.49
N ALA A 26 -2.72 -17.44 7.34
CA ALA A 26 -1.37 -17.52 6.81
C ALA A 26 -0.33 -16.76 7.65
N ILE A 27 -0.69 -15.59 8.19
CA ILE A 27 0.19 -14.82 9.09
C ILE A 27 0.45 -15.59 10.40
N THR A 28 -0.55 -16.29 10.92
CA THR A 28 -0.45 -17.06 12.17
C THR A 28 0.36 -18.34 11.98
N ASN A 29 0.38 -18.90 10.76
CA ASN A 29 1.03 -20.17 10.44
C ASN A 29 2.05 -19.97 9.29
N PRO A 30 3.19 -19.31 9.53
CA PRO A 30 4.13 -18.94 8.48
C PRO A 30 4.74 -20.14 7.73
N ASP A 31 4.95 -21.26 8.42
CA ASP A 31 5.58 -22.47 7.85
C ASP A 31 4.56 -23.44 7.24
N GLN A 32 3.26 -23.21 7.47
CA GLN A 32 2.20 -24.05 6.90
C GLN A 32 2.11 -23.83 5.38
N VAL A 33 1.97 -24.93 4.63
CA VAL A 33 1.72 -24.90 3.20
C VAL A 33 0.23 -24.73 2.92
N PHE A 34 -0.09 -23.74 2.10
CA PHE A 34 -1.41 -23.45 1.57
C PHE A 34 -1.49 -23.93 0.12
N ARG A 35 -2.70 -24.26 -0.34
CA ARG A 35 -2.93 -24.79 -1.69
C ARG A 35 -2.52 -23.82 -2.81
N HIS A 36 -2.64 -22.53 -2.55
CA HIS A 36 -2.29 -21.45 -3.47
C HIS A 36 -1.96 -20.18 -2.69
N GLY A 37 -1.31 -19.22 -3.33
CA GLY A 37 -1.09 -17.88 -2.79
C GLY A 37 -2.28 -16.95 -3.01
N LEU A 38 -2.06 -15.65 -2.80
CA LEU A 38 -2.99 -14.60 -3.21
C LEU A 38 -2.87 -14.33 -4.71
N GLU A 39 -1.65 -14.38 -5.25
CA GLU A 39 -1.37 -14.11 -6.66
C GLU A 39 -1.01 -15.38 -7.44
N THR A 40 -0.45 -16.38 -6.76
CA THR A 40 0.11 -17.61 -7.35
C THR A 40 -0.85 -18.81 -7.22
N TRP A 41 -0.98 -19.62 -8.27
CA TRP A 41 -1.93 -20.76 -8.31
C TRP A 41 -1.36 -22.05 -7.69
N TRP A 42 -0.04 -22.12 -7.47
CA TRP A 42 0.65 -23.29 -6.89
C TRP A 42 0.79 -23.17 -5.37
N PRO A 43 1.07 -24.28 -4.66
CA PRO A 43 1.21 -24.26 -3.21
C PRO A 43 2.33 -23.33 -2.72
N VAL A 44 2.04 -22.56 -1.68
CA VAL A 44 3.00 -21.63 -1.06
C VAL A 44 2.88 -21.66 0.46
N THR A 45 3.89 -21.18 1.16
CA THR A 45 3.87 -21.10 2.63
C THR A 45 3.06 -19.89 3.12
N GLY A 46 2.65 -19.91 4.39
CA GLY A 46 2.02 -18.76 5.03
C GLY A 46 2.89 -17.51 4.99
N ALA A 47 4.21 -17.67 5.13
CA ALA A 47 5.18 -16.58 4.99
C ALA A 47 5.14 -15.94 3.59
N HIS A 48 4.97 -16.74 2.54
CA HIS A 48 4.84 -16.24 1.18
C HIS A 48 3.55 -15.41 1.01
N ILE A 49 2.42 -15.91 1.50
CA ILE A 49 1.13 -15.20 1.46
C ILE A 49 1.21 -13.88 2.24
N ARG A 50 1.89 -13.87 3.39
CA ARG A 50 2.14 -12.65 4.17
C ARG A 50 2.93 -11.63 3.34
N GLU A 51 3.94 -12.06 2.62
CA GLU A 51 4.75 -11.18 1.78
C GLU A 51 3.95 -10.66 0.57
N GLU A 52 3.17 -11.49 -0.11
CA GLU A 52 2.25 -11.06 -1.18
C GLU A 52 1.24 -10.02 -0.65
N PHE A 53 0.68 -10.25 0.54
CA PHE A 53 -0.23 -9.29 1.17
C PHE A 53 0.47 -7.96 1.44
N ARG A 54 1.68 -7.99 2.03
CA ARG A 54 2.49 -6.80 2.30
C ARG A 54 2.81 -6.04 1.01
N ARG A 55 3.24 -6.75 -0.04
CA ARG A 55 3.52 -6.18 -1.36
C ARG A 55 2.27 -5.52 -1.95
N GLY A 56 1.12 -6.21 -1.92
CA GLY A 56 -0.14 -5.67 -2.43
C GLY A 56 -0.65 -4.45 -1.65
N MET A 57 -0.38 -4.35 -0.35
CA MET A 57 -0.65 -3.11 0.40
C MET A 57 0.26 -1.97 -0.04
N VAL A 58 1.58 -2.22 -0.10
CA VAL A 58 2.57 -1.23 -0.54
C VAL A 58 2.27 -0.72 -1.94
N ASP A 59 1.94 -1.62 -2.87
CA ASP A 59 1.57 -1.28 -4.24
C ASP A 59 0.33 -0.39 -4.30
N ARG A 60 -0.73 -0.71 -3.54
CA ARG A 60 -1.93 0.14 -3.47
C ARG A 60 -1.65 1.53 -2.89
N ILE A 61 -0.84 1.62 -1.84
CA ILE A 61 -0.40 2.90 -1.28
C ILE A 61 0.35 3.71 -2.34
N ASN A 62 1.24 3.06 -3.08
CA ASN A 62 2.01 3.69 -4.14
C ASN A 62 1.12 4.12 -5.31
N ARG A 63 0.11 3.34 -5.71
CA ARG A 63 -0.86 3.71 -6.77
C ARG A 63 -1.62 4.98 -6.51
N HIS A 64 -1.77 5.37 -5.25
CA HIS A 64 -2.41 6.63 -4.87
C HIS A 64 -1.45 7.82 -4.88
N LEU A 65 -0.16 7.63 -5.17
CA LEU A 65 0.76 8.74 -5.41
C LEU A 65 0.58 9.25 -6.85
N PRO A 66 0.52 10.59 -7.06
CA PRO A 66 0.36 11.19 -8.38
C PRO A 66 1.39 10.76 -9.43
N GLU A 67 2.56 10.29 -8.99
CA GLU A 67 3.67 9.88 -9.84
C GLU A 67 3.83 8.34 -9.92
N HIS A 68 2.80 7.57 -9.54
CA HIS A 68 2.83 6.10 -9.65
C HIS A 68 3.17 5.65 -11.08
N GLY A 69 4.14 4.75 -11.24
CA GLY A 69 4.58 4.21 -12.53
C GLY A 69 5.65 5.04 -13.26
N LYS A 70 6.01 6.23 -12.78
CA LYS A 70 7.04 7.10 -13.39
C LYS A 70 8.46 6.92 -12.82
N GLY A 71 8.68 5.85 -12.03
CA GLY A 71 9.95 5.58 -11.36
C GLY A 71 10.12 6.31 -10.02
N ARG A 72 11.18 5.96 -9.26
CA ARG A 72 11.49 6.64 -7.98
C ARG A 72 12.22 7.94 -8.26
N LYS A 73 11.73 9.05 -7.69
CA LYS A 73 12.51 10.30 -7.59
C LYS A 73 13.67 10.08 -6.61
N ARG A 74 14.88 9.98 -7.17
CA ARG A 74 16.12 9.73 -6.41
C ARG A 74 16.80 11.01 -5.94
N THR A 75 16.33 12.18 -6.34
CA THR A 75 16.90 13.46 -5.95
C THR A 75 16.79 13.64 -4.42
N PRO A 76 17.89 13.78 -3.68
CA PRO A 76 17.87 13.86 -2.21
C PRO A 76 17.01 14.99 -1.66
N GLU A 77 17.00 16.14 -2.34
CA GLU A 77 16.26 17.34 -1.94
C GLU A 77 14.75 17.08 -1.95
N TRP A 78 14.27 16.41 -3.00
CA TRP A 78 12.86 16.03 -3.10
C TRP A 78 12.46 15.06 -1.99
N GLN A 79 13.30 14.08 -1.68
CA GLN A 79 13.04 13.11 -0.62
C GLN A 79 12.98 13.78 0.76
N LEU A 80 13.92 14.68 1.04
CA LEU A 80 13.95 15.47 2.28
C LEU A 80 12.73 16.38 2.41
N GLN A 81 12.32 17.06 1.34
CA GLN A 81 11.12 17.90 1.34
C GLN A 81 9.86 17.07 1.59
N ALA A 82 9.71 15.94 0.90
CA ALA A 82 8.58 15.04 1.08
C ALA A 82 8.52 14.48 2.52
N TRP A 83 9.67 14.11 3.09
CA TRP A 83 9.77 13.66 4.49
C TRP A 83 9.39 14.76 5.48
N ARG A 84 9.94 15.96 5.32
CA ARG A 84 9.63 17.12 6.20
C ARG A 84 8.16 17.48 6.17
N ILE A 85 7.53 17.47 5.00
CA ILE A 85 6.10 17.74 4.87
C ILE A 85 5.26 16.63 5.50
N ALA A 86 5.63 15.36 5.30
CA ALA A 86 4.95 14.24 5.94
C ALA A 86 5.01 14.36 7.48
N ASP A 87 6.18 14.70 8.02
CA ASP A 87 6.37 14.93 9.45
C ASP A 87 5.50 16.09 9.96
N LYS A 88 5.53 17.26 9.29
CA LYS A 88 4.69 18.40 9.65
C LYS A 88 3.20 18.06 9.66
N VAL A 89 2.73 17.42 8.58
CA VAL A 89 1.33 17.01 8.41
C VAL A 89 0.90 15.99 9.47
N ASN A 90 1.76 15.04 9.83
CA ASN A 90 1.44 14.00 10.81
C ASN A 90 1.50 14.52 12.25
N ASN A 91 2.43 15.43 12.55
CA ASN A 91 2.64 15.99 13.89
C ASN A 91 1.83 17.28 14.16
N ARG A 92 0.85 17.61 13.31
CA ARG A 92 0.01 18.82 13.40
C ARG A 92 0.82 20.13 13.43
N ILE A 93 1.97 20.17 12.78
CA ILE A 93 2.75 21.39 12.56
C ILE A 93 2.24 22.03 11.26
N VAL A 94 2.10 23.36 11.24
CA VAL A 94 1.68 24.10 10.03
C VAL A 94 2.59 23.74 8.85
N ALA A 95 1.99 23.23 7.78
CA ALA A 95 2.67 22.85 6.56
C ALA A 95 2.29 23.83 5.45
N TYR A 96 3.27 24.58 4.92
CA TYR A 96 3.03 25.57 3.87
C TYR A 96 3.10 24.94 2.47
N GLU A 97 2.33 25.50 1.53
CA GLU A 97 2.36 25.05 0.13
C GLU A 97 3.77 25.17 -0.50
N ARG A 98 4.50 26.23 -0.15
CA ARG A 98 5.88 26.48 -0.64
C ARG A 98 6.87 25.36 -0.28
N ASP A 99 6.65 24.71 0.86
CA ASP A 99 7.51 23.63 1.36
C ASP A 99 7.11 22.26 0.75
N CYS A 100 5.95 22.19 0.10
CA CYS A 100 5.39 20.97 -0.46
C CYS A 100 5.82 20.75 -1.91
N PRO A 101 6.39 19.56 -2.25
CA PRO A 101 6.65 19.20 -3.64
C PRO A 101 5.40 19.36 -4.50
N ARG A 102 5.55 19.98 -5.68
CA ARG A 102 4.44 20.40 -6.54
C ARG A 102 3.43 19.27 -6.79
N GLU A 103 3.90 18.04 -6.94
CA GLU A 103 3.04 16.90 -7.24
C GLU A 103 2.17 16.48 -6.05
N LEU A 104 2.60 16.73 -4.81
CA LEU A 104 1.88 16.36 -3.59
C LEU A 104 0.89 17.44 -3.13
N ARG A 105 0.98 18.67 -3.66
CA ARG A 105 0.14 19.80 -3.27
C ARG A 105 -1.35 19.50 -3.43
N ALA A 106 -1.77 19.00 -4.58
CA ALA A 106 -3.17 18.66 -4.83
C ALA A 106 -3.69 17.58 -3.85
N ARG A 107 -2.86 16.60 -3.52
CA ARG A 107 -3.20 15.52 -2.58
C ARG A 107 -3.28 16.02 -1.13
N LEU A 108 -2.46 17.00 -0.76
CA LEU A 108 -2.36 17.53 0.60
C LEU A 108 -3.07 18.87 0.78
N ALA A 109 -3.78 19.39 -0.22
CA ALA A 109 -4.39 20.73 -0.21
C ALA A 109 -5.21 21.01 1.05
N ASN A 110 -5.99 20.05 1.53
CA ASN A 110 -6.81 20.17 2.74
C ASN A 110 -6.00 20.25 4.06
N ARG A 111 -4.68 20.15 3.98
CA ARG A 111 -3.74 20.09 5.11
C ARG A 111 -2.61 21.10 4.97
N LEU A 112 -2.58 21.87 3.87
CA LEU A 112 -1.57 22.88 3.62
C LEU A 112 -2.17 24.26 3.87
N GLU A 113 -1.39 25.13 4.47
CA GLU A 113 -1.68 26.57 4.52
C GLU A 113 -1.04 27.27 3.31
N SER A 114 -1.74 28.31 2.83
CA SER A 114 -1.28 29.18 1.74
C SER A 114 -0.05 29.98 2.12
#